data_AF-A0A1A6HQI8-F1
#
_entry.id   AF-A0A1A6HQI8-F1
#
_cell.length_a   1.000
_cell.length_b   1.000
_cell.length_c   1.000
_cell.angle_alpha   90.00
_cell.angle_beta   90.00
_cell.angle_gamma   90.00
#
_symmetry.space_group_name_H-M   'P 1'
#
loop_
_entity.id
_entity.type
_entity.pdbx_description
1 polymer ?
#
loop_
_entity_poly.entity_id
_entity_poly.type
_entity_poly.pdbx_seq_one_letter_code
_entity_poly.pdbx_strand_id
1 'polypeptide(L)'
;ELEEGISSHQPSMIAVNQTGEGIMQRLRPSDASFLKDKLAGLNQRWSTLVAEVKDRQPRLKGESKQVVGYRRRLDEFICWLTKVENFVQKRLSPDPEENPQELTDLAQEMDIQAENLKWLNRAELEVLSDKNLSLRERDKLAESLRNANMMWNKICREVPSMLRTRTQEPCSASQTRITAHPNVQKVVLVSSASDAPLRAPEISVPADLDKTITELADWLVLVDQMLKSNIVTVGDVEEINKTVSRMK
;
A
#
# COMPACT_ATOMS: atom_id res chain seq x y z
N GLU A 1 0.90 26.52 -9.69
CA GLU A 1 1.90 27.30 -10.44
C GLU A 1 1.39 27.84 -11.77
N LEU A 2 1.18 27.04 -12.82
CA LEU A 2 0.75 27.58 -14.13
C LEU A 2 -0.62 28.27 -14.13
N GLU A 3 -1.63 27.72 -13.43
CA GLU A 3 -2.96 28.35 -13.29
C GLU A 3 -2.89 29.70 -12.56
N GLU A 4 -2.11 29.75 -11.49
CA GLU A 4 -1.88 30.95 -10.69
C GLU A 4 -1.10 32.02 -11.48
N GLY A 5 -0.14 31.59 -12.31
CA GLY A 5 0.54 32.44 -13.27
C GLY A 5 -0.42 33.08 -14.27
N ILE A 6 -1.38 32.32 -14.82
CA ILE A 6 -2.41 32.87 -15.71
C ILE A 6 -3.33 33.84 -14.97
N SER A 7 -3.82 33.47 -13.78
CA SER A 7 -4.71 34.32 -12.97
C SER A 7 -4.06 35.63 -12.56
N SER A 8 -2.76 35.62 -12.20
CA SER A 8 -2.02 36.82 -11.79
C SER A 8 -1.72 37.78 -12.95
N HIS A 9 -1.57 37.28 -14.17
CA HIS A 9 -1.27 38.10 -15.35
C HIS A 9 -2.52 38.56 -16.12
N GLN A 10 -3.68 37.99 -15.82
CA GLN A 10 -4.95 38.38 -16.45
C GLN A 10 -5.28 39.88 -16.29
N PRO A 11 -5.11 40.51 -15.11
CA PRO A 11 -5.31 41.96 -14.98
C PRO A 11 -4.37 42.78 -15.88
N SER A 12 -3.10 42.37 -16.01
CA SER A 12 -2.13 43.02 -16.90
C SER A 12 -2.54 42.91 -18.36
N MET A 13 -3.09 41.76 -18.77
CA MET A 13 -3.62 41.56 -20.13
C MET A 13 -4.81 42.48 -20.43
N ILE A 14 -5.70 42.68 -19.44
CA ILE A 14 -6.83 43.60 -19.56
C ILE A 14 -6.32 45.05 -19.67
N ALA A 15 -5.37 45.44 -18.82
CA ALA A 15 -4.79 46.78 -18.82
C ALA A 15 -4.09 47.12 -20.15
N VAL A 16 -3.35 46.16 -20.74
CA VAL A 16 -2.70 46.33 -22.04
C VAL A 16 -3.72 46.57 -23.15
N ASN A 17 -4.82 45.83 -23.17
CA ASN A 17 -5.88 46.02 -24.16
C ASN A 17 -6.58 47.39 -24.00
N GLN A 18 -6.95 47.75 -22.77
CA GLN A 18 -7.60 49.04 -22.48
C GLN A 18 -6.70 50.22 -22.87
N THR A 19 -5.42 50.14 -22.51
CA THR A 19 -4.43 51.17 -22.86
C THR A 19 -4.22 51.25 -24.37
N GLY A 20 -4.10 50.09 -25.03
CA GLY A 20 -3.95 50.00 -26.48
C GLY A 20 -5.13 50.62 -27.23
N GLU A 21 -6.35 50.34 -26.80
CA GLU A 21 -7.57 50.92 -27.38
C GLU A 21 -7.64 52.45 -27.18
N GLY A 22 -7.27 52.94 -25.99
CA GLY A 22 -7.16 54.39 -25.74
C GLY A 22 -6.10 55.09 -26.62
N ILE A 23 -4.97 54.42 -26.88
CA ILE A 23 -3.93 54.94 -27.78
C ILE A 23 -4.43 54.96 -29.24
N MET A 24 -5.11 53.90 -29.69
CA MET A 24 -5.62 53.80 -31.06
C MET A 24 -6.55 54.97 -31.43
N GLN A 25 -7.34 55.49 -30.48
CA GLN A 25 -8.22 56.65 -30.71
C GLN A 25 -7.47 57.95 -31.04
N ARG A 26 -6.18 58.02 -30.71
CA ARG A 26 -5.33 59.21 -30.87
C ARG A 26 -4.32 59.08 -32.02
N LEU A 27 -4.26 57.91 -32.64
CA LEU A 27 -3.32 57.60 -33.72
C LEU A 27 -3.95 57.87 -35.10
N ARG A 28 -3.07 58.01 -36.11
CA ARG A 28 -3.48 58.02 -37.51
C ARG A 28 -4.04 56.64 -37.89
N PRO A 29 -4.92 56.54 -38.90
CA PRO A 29 -5.54 55.27 -39.29
C PRO A 29 -4.55 54.13 -39.56
N SER A 30 -3.42 54.41 -40.20
CA SER A 30 -2.35 53.43 -40.47
C SER A 30 -1.74 52.86 -39.19
N ASP A 31 -1.44 53.74 -38.23
CA ASP A 31 -0.74 53.40 -37.00
C ASP A 31 -1.69 52.72 -36.00
N ALA A 32 -2.96 53.16 -35.98
CA ALA A 32 -4.03 52.51 -35.25
C ALA A 32 -4.29 51.08 -35.78
N SER A 33 -4.29 50.89 -37.10
CA SER A 33 -4.41 49.55 -37.71
C SER A 33 -3.24 48.66 -37.33
N PHE A 34 -2.01 49.17 -37.40
CA PHE A 34 -0.82 48.41 -37.03
C PHE A 34 -0.84 47.99 -35.55
N LEU A 35 -1.21 48.90 -34.64
CA LEU A 35 -1.35 48.58 -33.21
C LEU A 35 -2.47 47.56 -32.95
N LYS A 36 -3.59 47.67 -33.66
CA LYS A 36 -4.68 46.69 -33.61
C LYS A 36 -4.21 45.28 -33.97
N ASP A 37 -3.42 45.15 -35.04
CA ASP A 37 -2.88 43.84 -35.46
C ASP A 37 -1.92 43.26 -34.42
N LYS A 38 -1.10 44.10 -33.78
CA LYS A 38 -0.22 43.67 -32.67
C LYS A 38 -1.00 43.21 -31.45
N LEU A 39 -2.05 43.94 -31.06
CA LEU A 39 -2.93 43.55 -29.96
C LEU A 39 -3.68 42.26 -30.28
N ALA A 40 -4.17 42.10 -31.51
CA ALA A 40 -4.81 40.87 -31.96
C ALA A 40 -3.86 39.66 -31.86
N GLY A 41 -2.60 39.81 -32.30
CA GLY A 41 -1.60 38.75 -32.17
C GLY A 41 -1.22 38.43 -30.72
N LEU A 42 -1.23 39.42 -29.82
CA LEU A 42 -1.02 39.19 -28.39
C LEU A 42 -2.21 38.46 -27.75
N ASN A 43 -3.44 38.93 -28.03
CA ASN A 43 -4.69 38.32 -27.57
C ASN A 43 -4.83 36.88 -28.04
N GLN A 44 -4.45 36.59 -29.29
CA GLN A 44 -4.46 35.24 -29.83
C GLN A 44 -3.50 34.33 -29.04
N ARG A 45 -2.25 34.74 -28.87
CA ARG A 45 -1.25 33.96 -28.11
C ARG A 45 -1.65 33.74 -26.66
N TRP A 46 -2.19 34.78 -26.01
CA TRP A 46 -2.74 34.66 -24.65
C TRP A 46 -3.89 33.66 -24.59
N SER A 47 -4.84 33.74 -25.53
CA SER A 47 -5.98 32.82 -25.59
C SER A 47 -5.55 31.38 -25.83
N THR A 48 -4.59 31.15 -26.74
CA THR A 48 -3.98 29.83 -26.97
C THR A 48 -3.32 29.30 -25.70
N LEU A 49 -2.52 30.11 -25.01
CA LEU A 49 -1.86 29.72 -23.77
C LEU A 49 -2.87 29.36 -22.68
N VAL A 50 -3.90 30.18 -22.48
CA VAL A 50 -4.98 29.93 -21.51
C VAL A 50 -5.71 28.63 -21.86
N ALA A 51 -6.02 28.40 -23.14
CA ALA A 51 -6.66 27.17 -23.60
C ALA A 51 -5.79 25.94 -23.36
N GLU A 52 -4.48 26.00 -23.66
CA GLU A 52 -3.55 24.91 -23.40
C GLU A 52 -3.39 24.59 -21.91
N VAL A 53 -3.31 25.61 -21.05
CA VAL A 53 -3.25 25.41 -19.59
C VAL A 53 -4.54 24.77 -19.09
N LYS A 54 -5.70 25.23 -19.59
CA LYS A 54 -7.01 24.63 -19.28
C LYS A 54 -7.20 23.22 -19.83
N ASP A 55 -6.60 22.86 -20.96
CA ASP A 55 -6.62 21.49 -21.51
C ASP A 55 -5.69 20.54 -20.73
N ARG A 56 -4.51 21.04 -20.34
CA ARG A 56 -3.57 20.28 -19.50
C ARG A 56 -4.14 20.03 -18.10
N GLN A 57 -4.95 20.94 -17.57
CA GLN A 57 -5.56 20.82 -16.23
C GLN A 57 -6.34 19.50 -16.03
N PRO A 58 -7.38 19.15 -16.80
CA PRO A 58 -8.12 17.90 -16.64
C PRO A 58 -7.31 16.68 -17.07
N ARG A 59 -6.26 16.83 -17.89
CA ARG A 59 -5.36 15.73 -18.24
C ARG A 59 -4.40 15.37 -17.09
N LEU A 60 -4.09 16.33 -16.22
CA LEU A 60 -3.27 16.14 -15.02
C LEU A 60 -4.09 15.91 -13.75
N LYS A 61 -5.28 16.54 -13.63
CA LYS A 61 -6.25 16.35 -12.54
C LYS A 61 -7.23 15.20 -12.80
N GLY A 62 -7.20 14.65 -14.02
CA GLY A 62 -7.99 13.49 -14.41
C GLY A 62 -7.47 12.28 -13.69
N GLU A 63 -8.08 11.98 -12.56
CA GLU A 63 -7.70 10.84 -11.77
C GLU A 63 -7.89 9.56 -12.58
N SER A 64 -6.82 8.78 -12.73
CA SER A 64 -6.87 7.56 -13.51
C SER A 64 -7.98 6.65 -12.99
N LYS A 65 -8.76 6.07 -13.90
CA LYS A 65 -9.87 5.15 -13.57
C LYS A 65 -9.42 4.02 -12.64
N GLN A 66 -8.16 3.59 -12.79
CA GLN A 66 -7.54 2.58 -11.93
C GLN A 66 -7.42 3.08 -10.49
N VAL A 67 -6.92 4.30 -10.28
CA VAL A 67 -6.76 4.92 -8.96
C VAL A 67 -8.12 5.15 -8.30
N VAL A 68 -9.11 5.64 -9.06
CA VAL A 68 -10.49 5.83 -8.55
C VAL A 68 -11.10 4.50 -8.11
N GLY A 69 -10.97 3.46 -8.95
CA GLY A 69 -11.45 2.12 -8.63
C GLY A 69 -10.76 1.52 -7.40
N TYR A 70 -9.45 1.74 -7.28
CA TYR A 70 -8.65 1.28 -6.16
C TYR A 70 -9.09 1.94 -4.84
N ARG A 71 -9.18 3.28 -4.81
CA ARG A 71 -9.63 4.00 -3.61
C ARG A 71 -11.02 3.57 -3.16
N ARG A 72 -11.97 3.49 -4.09
CA ARG A 72 -13.32 3.05 -3.77
C ARG A 72 -13.31 1.66 -3.12
N ARG A 73 -12.58 0.71 -3.70
CA ARG A 73 -12.49 -0.65 -3.16
C ARG A 73 -11.79 -0.69 -1.80
N LEU A 74 -10.75 0.14 -1.60
CA LEU A 74 -10.08 0.29 -0.31
C LEU A 74 -11.00 0.88 0.75
N ASP A 75 -11.77 1.92 0.41
CA ASP A 75 -12.72 2.56 1.32
C ASP A 75 -13.88 1.60 1.69
N GLU A 76 -14.40 0.84 0.72
CA GLU A 76 -15.38 -0.23 0.94
C GLU A 76 -14.82 -1.30 1.90
N PHE A 77 -13.56 -1.70 1.72
CA PHE A 77 -12.88 -2.65 2.60
C PHE A 77 -12.66 -2.09 4.02
N ILE A 78 -12.20 -0.85 4.15
CA ILE A 78 -12.04 -0.19 5.46
C ILE A 78 -13.38 -0.05 6.18
N CYS A 79 -14.44 0.30 5.46
CA CYS A 79 -15.80 0.35 6.01
C CYS A 79 -16.23 -1.03 6.53
N TRP A 80 -15.97 -2.09 5.77
CA TRP A 80 -16.24 -3.45 6.22
C TRP A 80 -15.42 -3.81 7.46
N LEU A 81 -14.11 -3.56 7.48
CA LEU A 81 -13.25 -3.82 8.64
C LEU A 81 -13.77 -3.12 9.90
N THR A 82 -14.19 -1.86 9.77
CA THR A 82 -14.74 -1.06 10.87
C THR A 82 -16.04 -1.68 11.40
N LYS A 83 -16.91 -2.21 10.53
CA LYS A 83 -18.14 -2.91 10.95
C LYS A 83 -17.81 -4.16 11.75
N VAL A 84 -16.84 -4.95 11.30
CA VAL A 84 -16.42 -6.18 11.97
C VAL A 84 -15.76 -5.87 13.32
N GLU A 85 -14.90 -4.86 13.40
CA GLU A 85 -14.29 -4.44 14.66
C GLU A 85 -15.35 -4.03 15.69
N ASN A 86 -16.35 -3.24 15.28
CA ASN A 86 -17.47 -2.88 16.15
C ASN A 86 -18.32 -4.10 16.55
N PHE A 87 -18.52 -5.05 15.64
CA PHE A 87 -19.24 -6.29 15.92
C PHE A 87 -18.50 -7.13 16.97
N VAL A 88 -17.19 -7.32 16.80
CA VAL A 88 -16.33 -8.04 17.76
C VAL A 88 -16.36 -7.33 19.12
N GLN A 89 -16.24 -6.00 19.14
CA GLN A 89 -16.30 -5.23 20.38
C GLN A 89 -17.64 -5.35 21.11
N LYS A 90 -18.77 -5.34 20.38
CA LYS A 90 -20.11 -5.55 20.95
C LYS A 90 -20.28 -6.95 21.54
N ARG A 91 -19.73 -7.98 20.89
CA ARG A 91 -19.81 -9.37 21.36
C ARG A 91 -18.99 -9.63 22.62
N LEU A 92 -17.98 -8.82 22.90
CA LEU A 92 -17.21 -8.86 24.16
C LEU A 92 -17.95 -8.18 25.34
N SER A 93 -19.13 -7.60 25.11
CA SER A 93 -19.99 -6.99 26.13
C SER A 93 -20.71 -8.07 26.98
N PRO A 94 -21.06 -7.81 28.26
CA PRO A 94 -21.64 -8.79 29.18
C PRO A 94 -23.02 -9.37 28.79
N ASP A 95 -23.71 -8.76 27.83
CA ASP A 95 -25.04 -9.20 27.35
C ASP A 95 -25.04 -9.33 25.81
N PRO A 96 -24.48 -10.44 25.27
CA PRO A 96 -24.43 -10.65 23.84
C PRO A 96 -25.79 -11.15 23.31
N GLU A 97 -26.45 -10.34 22.48
CA GLU A 97 -27.56 -10.84 21.65
C GLU A 97 -27.06 -12.00 20.76
N GLU A 98 -27.63 -13.19 20.95
CA GLU A 98 -27.18 -14.41 20.29
C GLU A 98 -27.85 -14.61 18.94
N ASN A 99 -27.23 -14.13 17.86
CA ASN A 99 -27.54 -14.59 16.51
C ASN A 99 -26.38 -15.45 15.95
N PRO A 100 -26.51 -16.79 15.88
CA PRO A 100 -25.46 -17.67 15.35
C PRO A 100 -25.33 -17.59 13.81
N GLN A 101 -26.34 -17.09 13.10
CA GLN A 101 -26.29 -16.93 11.65
C GLN A 101 -25.29 -15.83 11.26
N GLU A 102 -25.27 -14.71 11.99
CA GLU A 102 -24.34 -13.59 11.75
C GLU A 102 -22.86 -13.99 11.81
N LEU A 103 -22.51 -14.94 12.69
CA LEU A 103 -21.13 -15.44 12.81
C LEU A 103 -20.73 -16.30 11.60
N THR A 104 -21.67 -17.06 11.06
CA THR A 104 -21.46 -17.88 9.87
C THR A 104 -21.32 -17.00 8.63
N ASP A 105 -22.20 -16.00 8.51
CA ASP A 105 -22.15 -15.02 7.42
C ASP A 105 -20.85 -14.20 7.47
N LEU A 106 -20.41 -13.80 8.67
CA LEU A 106 -19.13 -13.12 8.86
C LEU A 106 -17.94 -13.98 8.42
N ALA A 107 -17.94 -15.28 8.72
CA ALA A 107 -16.87 -16.18 8.30
C ALA A 107 -16.79 -16.31 6.78
N GLN A 108 -17.93 -16.40 6.09
CA GLN A 108 -17.97 -16.41 4.61
C GLN A 108 -17.48 -15.08 4.02
N GLU A 109 -17.90 -13.97 4.60
CA GLU A 109 -17.48 -12.65 4.16
C GLU A 109 -15.97 -12.44 4.38
N MET A 110 -15.39 -12.99 5.46
CA MET A 110 -13.95 -12.99 5.65
C MET A 110 -13.20 -13.63 4.47
N ASP A 111 -13.65 -14.76 3.94
CA ASP A 111 -12.99 -15.40 2.80
C ASP A 111 -13.02 -14.51 1.54
N ILE A 112 -14.16 -13.84 1.29
CA ILE A 112 -14.31 -12.89 0.18
C ILE A 112 -13.36 -11.70 0.35
N GLN A 113 -13.31 -11.14 1.55
CA GLN A 113 -12.48 -9.97 1.84
C GLN A 113 -10.98 -10.29 1.88
N ALA A 114 -10.59 -11.55 2.15
CA ALA A 114 -9.21 -11.99 2.02
C ALA A 114 -8.70 -11.90 0.58
N GLU A 115 -9.52 -12.31 -0.40
CA GLU A 115 -9.18 -12.16 -1.82
C GLU A 115 -9.19 -10.68 -2.25
N ASN A 116 -10.13 -9.88 -1.74
CA ASN A 116 -10.15 -8.45 -1.97
C ASN A 116 -8.86 -7.76 -1.49
N LEU A 117 -8.39 -8.10 -0.28
CA LEU A 117 -7.15 -7.57 0.27
C LEU A 117 -5.91 -8.02 -0.52
N LYS A 118 -5.87 -9.27 -0.99
CA LYS A 118 -4.81 -9.74 -1.89
C LYS A 118 -4.76 -8.90 -3.16
N TRP A 119 -5.92 -8.59 -3.74
CA TRP A 119 -5.98 -7.71 -4.91
C TRP A 119 -5.49 -6.29 -4.59
N LEU A 120 -5.94 -5.70 -3.47
CA LEU A 120 -5.53 -4.37 -3.02
C LEU A 120 -4.01 -4.27 -2.82
N ASN A 121 -3.37 -5.28 -2.24
CA ASN A 121 -1.92 -5.31 -2.06
C ASN A 121 -1.17 -5.48 -3.39
N ARG A 122 -1.68 -6.29 -4.33
CA ARG A 122 -1.05 -6.46 -5.65
C ARG A 122 -1.14 -5.19 -6.51
N ALA A 123 -2.29 -4.52 -6.48
CA ALA A 123 -2.54 -3.33 -7.29
C ALA A 123 -1.87 -2.06 -6.73
N GLU A 124 -1.37 -2.07 -5.48
CA GLU A 124 -0.80 -0.91 -4.82
C GLU A 124 0.35 -0.29 -5.63
N LEU A 125 1.34 -1.08 -6.03
CA LEU A 125 2.52 -0.57 -6.73
C LEU A 125 2.16 0.10 -8.06
N GLU A 126 1.23 -0.50 -8.82
CA GLU A 126 0.75 0.05 -10.08
C GLU A 126 0.02 1.38 -9.87
N VAL A 127 -0.85 1.45 -8.86
CA VAL A 127 -1.62 2.65 -8.53
C VAL A 127 -0.72 3.77 -8.01
N LEU A 128 0.25 3.48 -7.15
CA LEU A 128 1.19 4.47 -6.62
C LEU A 128 2.15 4.99 -7.71
N SER A 129 2.39 4.21 -8.76
CA SER A 129 3.19 4.62 -9.92
C SER A 129 2.46 5.58 -10.86
N ASP A 130 1.17 5.88 -10.62
CA ASP A 130 0.41 6.80 -11.44
C ASP A 130 1.00 8.22 -11.39
N LYS A 131 1.21 8.81 -12.57
CA LYS A 131 1.84 10.12 -12.75
C LYS A 131 0.92 11.28 -12.35
N ASN A 132 -0.39 11.03 -12.31
CA ASN A 132 -1.39 12.02 -11.95
C ASN A 132 -1.60 12.12 -10.44
N LEU A 133 -1.06 11.17 -9.66
CA LEU A 133 -1.06 11.27 -8.21
C LEU A 133 0.04 12.23 -7.73
N SER A 134 -0.30 13.10 -6.79
CA SER A 134 0.68 13.86 -6.02
C SER A 134 1.40 12.97 -4.99
N LEU A 135 2.56 13.42 -4.51
CA LEU A 135 3.30 12.70 -3.43
C LEU A 135 2.42 12.51 -2.18
N ARG A 136 1.71 13.56 -1.76
CA ARG A 136 0.79 13.50 -0.61
C ARG A 136 -0.32 12.46 -0.79
N GLU A 137 -0.87 12.35 -2.00
CA GLU A 137 -1.94 11.37 -2.28
C GLU A 137 -1.41 9.94 -2.28
N ARG A 138 -0.20 9.71 -2.80
CA ARG A 138 0.48 8.41 -2.70
C ARG A 138 0.70 8.02 -1.25
N ASP A 139 1.27 8.92 -0.45
CA ASP A 139 1.57 8.68 0.96
C ASP A 139 0.30 8.34 1.73
N LYS A 140 -0.77 9.12 1.52
CA LYS A 140 -2.08 8.87 2.15
C LYS A 140 -2.66 7.52 1.74
N LEU A 141 -2.55 7.14 0.47
CA LEU A 141 -3.10 5.88 -0.03
C LEU A 141 -2.34 4.67 0.55
N ALA A 142 -1.01 4.73 0.55
CA ALA A 142 -0.16 3.71 1.15
C ALA A 142 -0.39 3.59 2.66
N GLU A 143 -0.56 4.72 3.35
CA GLU A 143 -0.91 4.73 4.78
C GLU A 143 -2.28 4.08 5.04
N SER A 144 -3.31 4.43 4.25
CA SER A 144 -4.63 3.82 4.36
C SER A 144 -4.58 2.30 4.16
N LEU A 145 -3.85 1.82 3.14
CA LEU A 145 -3.72 0.38 2.90
C LEU A 145 -2.95 -0.32 4.04
N ARG A 146 -1.87 0.28 4.53
CA ARG A 146 -1.12 -0.22 5.68
C ARG A 146 -2.00 -0.36 6.93
N ASN A 147 -2.80 0.66 7.22
CA ASN A 147 -3.74 0.64 8.35
C ASN A 147 -4.82 -0.43 8.16
N ALA A 148 -5.35 -0.57 6.94
CA ALA A 148 -6.31 -1.62 6.60
C ALA A 148 -5.71 -3.03 6.80
N ASN A 149 -4.47 -3.26 6.36
CA ASN A 149 -3.74 -4.52 6.60
C ASN A 149 -3.54 -4.79 8.10
N MET A 150 -3.20 -3.77 8.89
CA MET A 150 -3.05 -3.92 10.35
C MET A 150 -4.38 -4.31 11.02
N MET A 151 -5.49 -3.66 10.64
CA MET A 151 -6.81 -3.94 11.15
C MET A 151 -7.31 -5.33 10.71
N TRP A 152 -7.08 -5.71 9.46
CA TRP A 152 -7.35 -7.07 8.96
C TRP A 152 -6.62 -8.13 9.79
N ASN A 153 -5.32 -7.96 10.02
CA ASN A 153 -4.53 -8.89 10.83
C ASN A 153 -5.04 -9.00 12.27
N LYS A 154 -5.52 -7.90 12.85
CA LYS A 154 -6.17 -7.89 14.16
C LYS A 154 -7.46 -8.72 14.14
N ILE A 155 -8.36 -8.43 13.20
CA ILE A 155 -9.65 -9.13 13.02
C ILE A 155 -9.45 -10.63 12.78
N CYS A 156 -8.47 -11.02 11.97
CA CYS A 156 -8.14 -12.43 11.73
C CYS A 156 -7.71 -13.20 12.99
N ARG A 157 -7.20 -12.51 14.02
CA ARG A 157 -6.89 -13.15 15.31
C ARG A 157 -8.11 -13.22 16.22
N GLU A 158 -8.92 -12.16 16.23
CA GLU A 158 -10.03 -12.01 17.15
C GLU A 158 -11.25 -12.87 16.73
N VAL A 159 -11.65 -12.86 15.47
CA VAL A 159 -12.86 -13.57 15.00
C VAL A 159 -12.82 -15.08 15.27
N PRO A 160 -11.73 -15.82 14.96
CA PRO A 160 -11.66 -17.25 15.29
C PRO A 160 -11.68 -17.53 16.79
N SER A 161 -11.13 -16.63 17.61
CA SER A 161 -11.14 -16.79 19.06
C SER A 161 -12.57 -16.70 19.63
N MET A 162 -13.40 -15.80 19.07
CA MET A 162 -14.82 -15.67 19.40
C MET A 162 -15.64 -16.92 19.02
N LEU A 163 -15.30 -17.56 17.90
CA LEU A 163 -15.94 -18.82 17.49
C LEU A 163 -15.59 -19.99 18.41
N ARG A 164 -14.35 -20.06 18.91
CA ARG A 164 -13.89 -21.16 19.78
C ARG A 164 -14.38 -21.06 21.21
N THR A 165 -14.55 -19.85 21.77
CA THR A 165 -15.11 -19.67 23.12
C THR A 165 -16.51 -20.26 23.29
N ARG A 166 -17.23 -20.57 22.19
CA ARG A 166 -18.53 -21.26 22.21
C ARG A 166 -18.45 -22.79 22.19
N THR A 167 -17.32 -23.38 21.79
CA THR A 167 -17.20 -24.85 21.66
C THR A 167 -16.69 -25.53 22.94
N GLN A 168 -16.16 -24.77 23.91
CA GLN A 168 -15.70 -25.28 25.21
C GLN A 168 -16.62 -24.86 26.36
N GLU A 169 -17.87 -25.32 26.34
CA GLU A 169 -18.53 -25.75 27.59
C GLU A 169 -19.12 -27.14 27.35
N PRO A 170 -18.49 -28.16 27.94
CA PRO A 170 -19.14 -28.84 29.05
C PRO A 170 -18.29 -28.73 30.32
N CYS A 171 -18.93 -28.29 31.41
CA CYS A 171 -18.42 -28.43 32.77
C CYS A 171 -17.89 -29.86 33.01
N SER A 172 -16.58 -30.04 33.02
CA SER A 172 -15.98 -31.20 33.67
C SER A 172 -16.02 -30.94 35.17
N ALA A 173 -17.11 -31.38 35.78
CA ALA A 173 -17.24 -31.45 37.22
C ALA A 173 -16.01 -32.15 37.81
N SER A 174 -15.44 -31.51 38.81
CA SER A 174 -14.23 -31.90 39.52
C SER A 174 -14.34 -33.32 40.05
N GLN A 175 -13.29 -34.12 39.89
CA GLN A 175 -13.06 -35.22 40.85
C GLN A 175 -11.64 -35.17 41.40
N THR A 176 -11.64 -34.83 42.68
CA THR A 176 -10.54 -34.65 43.61
C THR A 176 -9.72 -35.92 43.76
N ARG A 177 -8.41 -35.77 43.64
CA ARG A 177 -7.40 -36.78 43.91
C ARG A 177 -7.34 -37.02 45.43
N ILE A 178 -7.68 -38.23 45.91
CA ILE A 178 -7.28 -38.69 47.26
C ILE A 178 -6.70 -40.11 47.13
N THR A 179 -5.47 -40.22 47.62
CA THR A 179 -4.66 -41.43 47.81
C THR A 179 -5.21 -42.33 48.92
N ALA A 180 -5.31 -43.64 48.67
CA ALA A 180 -4.92 -44.72 49.60
C ALA A 180 -5.16 -46.11 48.97
N HIS A 181 -4.11 -46.93 48.96
CA HIS A 181 -4.10 -48.40 48.77
C HIS A 181 -4.56 -49.12 50.06
N PRO A 182 -4.85 -50.45 50.10
CA PRO A 182 -4.21 -51.51 49.30
C PRO A 182 -5.05 -52.74 48.86
N ASN A 183 -4.37 -53.55 48.03
CA ASN A 183 -4.49 -55.01 47.81
C ASN A 183 -5.83 -55.60 47.32
N VAL A 184 -5.81 -56.20 46.11
CA VAL A 184 -6.04 -57.65 45.85
C VAL A 184 -5.71 -57.96 44.37
N GLN A 185 -5.09 -59.11 44.15
CA GLN A 185 -4.67 -59.73 42.89
C GLN A 185 -5.78 -59.89 41.83
N LYS A 186 -5.44 -59.70 40.54
CA LYS A 186 -5.79 -60.66 39.48
C LYS A 186 -4.91 -60.50 38.22
N VAL A 187 -4.49 -61.65 37.71
CA VAL A 187 -3.65 -61.92 36.52
C VAL A 187 -4.43 -61.66 35.22
N VAL A 188 -3.74 -61.23 34.14
CA VAL A 188 -3.75 -61.86 32.79
C VAL A 188 -2.95 -61.05 31.73
N LEU A 189 -1.93 -61.74 31.20
CA LEU A 189 -1.39 -61.88 29.83
C LEU A 189 -1.06 -60.68 28.90
N VAL A 190 0.26 -60.57 28.65
CA VAL A 190 1.00 -60.78 27.37
C VAL A 190 1.29 -59.61 26.41
N SER A 191 2.59 -59.59 26.06
CA SER A 191 3.28 -59.04 24.86
C SER A 191 3.56 -57.54 24.83
N SER A 192 4.70 -57.04 24.36
CA SER A 192 5.95 -57.62 23.86
C SER A 192 7.00 -56.49 23.75
N ALA A 193 8.28 -56.88 23.86
CA ALA A 193 9.53 -56.31 23.35
C ALA A 193 9.58 -54.84 22.83
N SER A 194 10.50 -54.03 23.35
CA SER A 194 11.89 -53.98 22.86
C SER A 194 12.69 -52.84 23.50
N ASP A 195 13.97 -53.16 23.69
CA ASP A 195 15.04 -52.34 24.23
C ASP A 195 15.77 -51.58 23.11
N ALA A 196 16.30 -50.41 23.47
CA ALA A 196 17.46 -49.69 22.90
C ALA A 196 17.23 -48.22 22.42
N PRO A 197 18.19 -47.32 22.74
CA PRO A 197 18.08 -45.86 22.60
C PRO A 197 18.66 -45.36 21.26
N LEU A 198 18.02 -44.38 20.62
CA LEU A 198 18.59 -43.72 19.44
C LEU A 198 18.43 -42.20 19.47
N ARG A 199 19.57 -41.55 19.72
CA ARG A 199 20.12 -40.30 19.16
C ARG A 199 19.15 -39.33 18.48
N ALA A 200 19.15 -38.09 18.98
CA ALA A 200 18.80 -36.91 18.21
C ALA A 200 19.69 -36.79 16.96
N PRO A 201 19.16 -36.43 15.79
CA PRO A 201 19.98 -36.06 14.64
C PRO A 201 20.51 -34.63 14.86
N GLU A 202 21.82 -34.51 15.03
CA GLU A 202 22.53 -33.27 14.71
C GLU A 202 22.38 -33.04 13.21
N ILE A 203 21.59 -32.04 12.83
CA ILE A 203 21.45 -31.62 11.44
C ILE A 203 22.68 -30.79 11.13
N SER A 204 23.70 -31.44 10.57
CA SER A 204 24.81 -30.77 9.89
C SER A 204 24.20 -29.88 8.82
N VAL A 205 24.24 -28.57 9.05
CA VAL A 205 23.85 -27.57 8.06
C VAL A 205 24.81 -27.72 6.87
N PRO A 206 24.31 -27.81 5.62
CA PRO A 206 25.17 -27.98 4.46
C PRO A 206 26.20 -26.84 4.41
N ALA A 207 27.48 -27.17 4.28
CA ALA A 207 28.58 -26.18 4.24
C ALA A 207 28.36 -25.08 3.16
N ASP A 208 27.55 -25.39 2.15
CA ASP A 208 27.12 -24.43 1.13
C ASP A 208 26.22 -23.31 1.67
N LEU A 209 25.39 -23.59 2.69
CA LEU A 209 24.54 -22.60 3.32
C LEU A 209 25.36 -21.65 4.21
N ASP A 210 26.27 -22.18 5.03
CA ASP A 210 27.16 -21.35 5.85
C ASP A 210 28.09 -20.49 4.96
N LYS A 211 28.53 -21.03 3.82
CA LYS A 211 29.29 -20.28 2.82
C LYS A 211 28.48 -19.13 2.22
N THR A 212 27.26 -19.39 1.76
CA THR A 212 26.39 -18.34 1.17
C THR A 212 25.98 -17.29 2.19
N ILE A 213 25.76 -17.67 3.45
CA ILE A 213 25.51 -16.74 4.56
C ILE A 213 26.72 -15.83 4.78
N THR A 214 27.93 -16.41 4.77
CA THR A 214 29.17 -15.65 4.97
C THR A 214 29.43 -14.69 3.80
N GLU A 215 29.27 -15.15 2.55
CA GLU A 215 29.43 -14.31 1.35
C GLU A 215 28.44 -13.14 1.33
N LEU A 216 27.19 -13.36 1.79
CA LEU A 216 26.18 -12.31 1.89
C LEU A 216 26.53 -11.30 3.00
N ALA A 217 27.02 -11.78 4.14
CA ALA A 217 27.46 -10.93 5.23
C ALA A 217 28.63 -10.02 4.82
N ASP A 218 29.62 -10.58 4.11
CA ASP A 218 30.77 -9.83 3.61
C ASP A 218 30.35 -8.78 2.56
N TRP A 219 29.41 -9.12 1.67
CA TRP A 219 28.87 -8.17 0.68
C TRP A 219 28.14 -7.00 1.34
N LEU A 220 27.35 -7.27 2.39
CA LEU A 220 26.63 -6.22 3.14
C LEU A 220 27.59 -5.27 3.85
N VAL A 221 28.68 -5.79 4.43
CA VAL A 221 29.73 -4.98 5.06
C VAL A 221 30.42 -4.11 4.02
N LEU A 222 30.73 -4.65 2.84
CA LEU A 222 31.34 -3.89 1.75
C LEU A 222 30.43 -2.74 1.27
N VAL A 223 29.14 -2.99 1.09
CA VAL A 223 28.16 -1.96 0.68
C VAL A 223 28.02 -0.88 1.75
N ASP A 224 27.96 -1.24 3.03
CA ASP A 224 27.92 -0.28 4.14
C ASP A 224 29.20 0.58 4.20
N GLN A 225 30.37 -0.01 3.94
CA GLN A 225 31.63 0.72 3.84
C GLN A 225 31.68 1.64 2.61
N MET A 226 31.18 1.21 1.44
CA MET A 226 31.12 2.04 0.23
C MET A 226 30.17 3.24 0.42
N LEU A 227 29.03 3.03 1.06
CA LEU A 227 28.07 4.08 1.39
C LEU A 227 28.63 5.07 2.41
N LYS A 228 29.37 4.60 3.43
CA LYS A 228 30.02 5.46 4.43
C LYS A 228 31.23 6.23 3.89
N SER A 229 31.93 5.67 2.91
CA SER A 229 33.15 6.29 2.34
C SER A 229 32.84 7.34 1.27
N ASN A 230 31.58 7.47 0.82
CA ASN A 230 31.14 8.37 -0.25
C ASN A 230 31.97 8.22 -1.55
N ILE A 231 32.50 7.02 -1.81
CA ILE A 231 33.29 6.67 -3.00
C ILE A 231 32.53 5.60 -3.77
N VAL A 232 31.97 6.01 -4.91
CA VAL A 232 31.52 5.10 -5.96
C VAL A 232 32.77 4.75 -6.77
N THR A 233 33.40 3.62 -6.48
CA THR A 233 34.39 3.05 -7.40
C THR A 233 33.63 2.46 -8.59
N VAL A 234 33.32 3.32 -9.56
CA VAL A 234 32.93 2.84 -10.90
C VAL A 234 34.16 2.09 -11.42
N GLY A 235 33.97 0.80 -11.73
CA GLY A 235 35.00 0.00 -12.41
C GLY A 235 35.51 0.74 -13.64
N ASP A 236 36.78 0.52 -13.98
CA ASP A 236 37.49 1.26 -15.02
C ASP A 236 36.60 1.52 -16.25
N VAL A 237 36.36 2.80 -16.53
CA VAL A 237 35.43 3.26 -17.57
C VAL A 237 35.82 2.68 -18.93
N GLU A 238 37.09 2.37 -19.13
CA GLU A 238 37.62 1.77 -20.35
C GLU A 238 37.17 0.30 -20.51
N GLU A 239 37.06 -0.45 -19.42
CA GLU A 239 36.59 -1.84 -19.42
C GLU A 239 35.08 -1.92 -19.71
N ILE A 240 34.32 -0.97 -19.16
CA ILE A 240 32.87 -0.83 -19.41
C ILE A 240 32.63 -0.48 -20.88
N ASN A 241 33.36 0.49 -21.43
CA ASN A 241 33.22 0.87 -22.84
C ASN A 241 33.61 -0.27 -23.78
N LYS A 242 34.68 -1.01 -23.48
CA LYS A 242 35.11 -2.16 -24.28
C LYS A 242 34.05 -3.26 -24.30
N THR A 243 33.37 -3.48 -23.18
CA THR A 243 32.30 -4.48 -23.08
C THR A 243 31.06 -4.05 -23.86
N VAL A 244 30.68 -2.76 -23.79
CA VAL A 244 29.55 -2.19 -24.55
C VAL A 244 29.82 -2.19 -26.06
N SER A 245 31.04 -1.84 -26.49
CA SER A 245 31.42 -1.89 -27.91
C SER A 245 31.38 -3.29 -28.49
N ARG A 246 31.62 -4.33 -27.68
CA ARG A 246 31.54 -5.73 -28.12
C ARG A 246 30.10 -6.24 -28.27
N MET A 247 29.13 -5.53 -27.70
CA MET A 247 27.70 -5.86 -27.78
C MET A 247 26.95 -5.09 -28.88
N LYS A 248 27.64 -4.22 -29.64
CA LYS A 248 27.14 -3.56 -30.85
C LYS A 248 27.73 -4.21 -32.09
#